data_AF-A0A5C5VCM6-F1
#
_entry.id   AF-A0A5C5VCM6-F1
#
_cell.length_a   1.000
_cell.length_b   1.000
_cell.length_c   1.000
_cell.angle_alpha   90.00
_cell.angle_beta   90.00
_cell.angle_gamma   90.00
#
_symmetry.space_group_name_H-M   'P 1'
#
loop_
_entity.id
_entity.type
_entity.pdbx_description
1 polymer ?
#
loop_
_entity_poly.entity_id
_entity_poly.type
_entity_poly.pdbx_seq_one_letter_code
_entity_poly.pdbx_strand_id
1 'polypeptide(L)'
;MTARVPARVLYKISKQHLVQAIERSKQGESLPRFADSTRFDLLHDGLRFPPKVVIALAAEAALGAPLGPDDFSGGESSTAFRILLDNGFEIVTKMTTVAGLDATFSVGRNAESTFLIIESKGPDRNIDYLAGLETLLHGLAECGASLSCTLVDSASSRNLARAESQINIDDYSYPIELRQVTDINDLRRSITRSAARTARTLESTSGGNPTKRLRLVIGIEADASLHGLQHALAQGSAMFSNGPGEFRFCPSSPTQSVAPSQRRGIEPGTVSHVHAAMQRSLYAKLVDRYGRPSVAVECQMASGNLADLVVKVERGLEIFEIKTSLSPRECIRQAIGQLLEYAHWPISCPISALHVVGPREADAIADAYLSTLREIYRLPLFYIFEPEPNETSIRDSMTAWPAGGR
;
A
#
# COMPACT_ATOMS: atom_id res chain seq x y z
N MET A 1 -0.91 18.85 -35.86
CA MET A 1 -0.34 18.60 -34.53
C MET A 1 0.90 19.45 -34.40
N THR A 2 0.87 20.50 -33.57
CA THR A 2 2.05 21.29 -33.23
C THR A 2 3.02 20.40 -32.46
N ALA A 3 4.30 20.41 -32.84
CA ALA A 3 5.31 19.63 -32.13
C ALA A 3 5.49 20.17 -30.71
N ARG A 4 5.50 19.27 -29.70
CA ARG A 4 5.77 19.66 -28.30
C ARG A 4 7.14 20.30 -28.18
N VAL A 5 7.25 21.25 -27.25
CA VAL A 5 8.51 21.91 -26.92
C VAL A 5 9.49 20.86 -26.37
N PRO A 6 10.72 20.77 -26.91
CA PRO A 6 11.70 19.80 -26.43
C PRO A 6 12.04 20.01 -24.96
N ALA A 7 12.26 18.92 -24.21
CA ALA A 7 12.59 18.99 -22.79
C ALA A 7 13.77 19.95 -22.49
N ARG A 8 14.83 19.92 -23.31
CA ARG A 8 15.99 20.82 -23.20
C ARG A 8 15.64 22.32 -23.21
N VAL A 9 14.53 22.68 -23.86
CA VAL A 9 14.05 24.07 -23.91
C VAL A 9 13.27 24.37 -22.64
N LEU A 10 12.39 23.46 -22.19
CA LEU A 10 11.65 23.61 -20.92
C LEU A 10 12.60 23.74 -19.72
N TYR A 11 13.74 23.03 -19.71
CA TYR A 11 14.75 23.11 -18.66
C TYR A 11 15.47 24.47 -18.56
N LYS A 12 15.19 25.43 -19.46
CA LYS A 12 15.61 26.85 -19.27
C LYS A 12 14.75 27.59 -18.23
N ILE A 13 13.61 27.03 -17.83
CA ILE A 13 12.78 27.56 -16.75
C ILE A 13 13.52 27.36 -15.43
N SER A 14 13.86 28.46 -14.76
CA SER A 14 14.57 28.47 -13.48
C SER A 14 13.59 28.66 -12.32
N LYS A 15 14.07 28.43 -11.09
CA LYS A 15 13.33 28.73 -9.86
C LYS A 15 12.81 30.17 -9.82
N GLN A 16 13.59 31.14 -10.28
CA GLN A 16 13.19 32.55 -10.31
C GLN A 16 11.97 32.76 -11.24
N HIS A 17 11.97 32.15 -12.42
CA HIS A 17 10.83 32.22 -13.34
C HIS A 17 9.57 31.58 -12.74
N LEU A 18 9.73 30.46 -12.02
CA LEU A 18 8.62 29.79 -11.33
C LEU A 18 8.04 30.63 -10.19
N VAL A 19 8.89 31.26 -9.36
CA VAL A 19 8.44 32.19 -8.31
C VAL A 19 7.65 33.35 -8.91
N GLN A 20 8.17 33.97 -9.98
CA GLN A 20 7.46 35.06 -10.67
C GLN A 20 6.09 34.60 -11.22
N ALA A 21 6.03 33.39 -11.80
CA ALA A 21 4.79 32.81 -12.30
C ALA A 21 3.76 32.54 -11.20
N ILE A 22 4.21 32.12 -10.01
CA ILE A 22 3.34 31.93 -8.84
C ILE A 22 2.79 33.28 -8.36
N GLU A 23 3.62 34.33 -8.28
CA GLU A 23 3.15 35.67 -7.89
C GLU A 23 2.14 36.24 -8.88
N ARG A 24 2.38 36.07 -10.20
CA ARG A 24 1.39 36.41 -11.24
C ARG A 24 0.08 35.65 -11.06
N SER A 25 0.15 34.35 -10.76
CA SER A 25 -1.03 33.53 -10.46
C SER A 25 -1.76 33.99 -9.19
N LYS A 26 -1.03 34.41 -8.14
CA LYS A 26 -1.60 34.99 -6.90
C LYS A 26 -2.35 36.30 -7.19
N GLN A 27 -1.89 37.09 -8.17
CA GLN A 27 -2.55 38.32 -8.61
C GLN A 27 -3.78 38.08 -9.50
N GLY A 28 -4.16 36.82 -9.73
CA GLY A 28 -5.36 36.45 -10.49
C GLY A 28 -5.14 36.40 -11.99
N GLU A 29 -3.89 36.35 -12.47
CA GLU A 29 -3.62 36.18 -13.88
C GLU A 29 -4.13 34.79 -14.35
N SER A 30 -5.02 34.81 -15.34
CA SER A 30 -5.62 33.62 -15.92
C SER A 30 -5.11 33.38 -17.34
N LEU A 31 -4.85 32.12 -17.67
CA LEU A 31 -4.57 31.68 -19.03
C LEU A 31 -5.80 30.94 -19.57
N PRO A 32 -6.68 31.58 -20.37
CA PRO A 32 -8.00 31.03 -20.74
C PRO A 32 -7.97 29.69 -21.48
N ARG A 33 -6.83 29.36 -22.10
CA ARG A 33 -6.62 28.09 -22.81
C ARG A 33 -6.27 26.93 -21.87
N PHE A 34 -5.99 27.20 -20.60
CA PHE A 34 -5.66 26.18 -19.60
C PHE A 34 -6.89 25.85 -18.78
N ALA A 35 -7.19 24.56 -18.67
CA ALA A 35 -8.14 24.07 -17.69
C ALA A 35 -7.51 24.04 -16.29
N ASP A 36 -8.35 23.96 -15.27
CA ASP A 36 -7.92 23.71 -13.90
C ASP A 36 -7.14 22.39 -13.78
N SER A 37 -6.25 22.32 -12.79
CA SER A 37 -5.58 21.08 -12.46
C SER A 37 -6.58 20.03 -11.98
N THR A 38 -6.46 18.81 -12.49
CA THR A 38 -7.39 17.71 -12.15
C THR A 38 -6.83 16.74 -11.13
N ARG A 39 -5.51 16.50 -11.11
CA ARG A 39 -4.87 15.50 -10.23
C ARG A 39 -3.87 16.07 -9.25
N PHE A 40 -3.12 17.09 -9.65
CA PHE A 40 -2.00 17.61 -8.88
C PHE A 40 -2.02 19.13 -8.82
N ASP A 41 -1.62 19.66 -7.66
CA ASP A 41 -1.38 21.07 -7.42
C ASP A 41 0.06 21.30 -7.03
N LEU A 42 0.62 22.41 -7.46
CA LEU A 42 1.81 22.98 -6.85
C LEU A 42 1.42 23.59 -5.50
N LEU A 43 2.06 23.16 -4.41
CA LEU A 43 1.85 23.72 -3.07
C LEU A 43 2.94 24.76 -2.79
N HIS A 44 2.55 26.01 -2.56
CA HIS A 44 3.48 27.09 -2.21
C HIS A 44 2.81 28.05 -1.21
N ASP A 45 3.47 28.30 -0.07
CA ASP A 45 2.94 29.10 1.05
C ASP A 45 1.56 28.66 1.56
N GLY A 46 1.21 27.39 1.39
CA GLY A 46 -0.10 26.85 1.73
C GLY A 46 -1.20 27.11 0.70
N LEU A 47 -0.87 27.78 -0.41
CA LEU A 47 -1.74 27.97 -1.57
C LEU A 47 -1.46 26.89 -2.61
N ARG A 48 -2.50 26.55 -3.38
CA ARG A 48 -2.47 25.51 -4.41
C ARG A 48 -2.59 26.15 -5.79
N PHE A 49 -1.66 25.84 -6.69
CA PHE A 49 -1.62 26.39 -8.04
C PHE A 49 -1.62 25.28 -9.10
N PRO A 50 -2.29 25.45 -10.25
CA PRO A 50 -2.23 24.47 -11.33
C PRO A 50 -0.81 24.37 -11.92
N PRO A 51 -0.13 23.20 -11.87
CA PRO A 51 1.27 23.08 -12.29
C PRO A 51 1.54 23.50 -13.73
N LYS A 52 0.60 23.21 -14.64
CA LYS A 52 0.75 23.59 -16.05
C LYS A 52 0.63 25.10 -16.26
N VAL A 53 -0.23 25.78 -15.50
CA VAL A 53 -0.36 27.24 -15.58
C VAL A 53 0.93 27.91 -15.11
N VAL A 54 1.50 27.44 -14.00
CA VAL A 54 2.76 27.98 -13.48
C VAL A 54 3.90 27.80 -14.48
N ILE A 55 4.02 26.62 -15.11
CA ILE A 55 5.04 26.37 -16.13
C ILE A 55 4.82 27.25 -17.37
N ALA A 56 3.57 27.42 -17.82
CA ALA A 56 3.25 28.25 -18.98
C ALA A 56 3.58 29.73 -18.76
N LEU A 57 3.25 30.27 -17.59
CA LEU A 57 3.61 31.65 -17.19
C LEU A 57 5.13 31.81 -17.02
N ALA A 58 5.80 30.82 -16.43
CA ALA A 58 7.25 30.87 -16.26
C ALA A 58 8.01 30.79 -17.59
N ALA A 59 7.44 30.09 -18.58
CA ALA A 59 8.02 29.98 -19.91
C ALA A 59 8.05 31.31 -20.66
N GLU A 60 7.09 32.22 -20.42
CA GLU A 60 7.11 33.55 -21.04
C GLU A 60 8.38 34.33 -20.68
N ALA A 61 8.74 34.35 -19.39
CA ALA A 61 9.96 34.99 -18.93
C ALA A 61 11.22 34.24 -19.40
N ALA A 62 11.18 32.91 -19.45
CA ALA A 62 12.35 32.09 -19.78
C ALA A 62 12.65 31.97 -21.28
N LEU A 63 11.60 31.98 -22.11
CA LEU A 63 11.65 31.64 -23.54
C LEU A 63 11.21 32.80 -24.44
N GLY A 64 10.68 33.89 -23.87
CA GLY A 64 10.20 35.07 -24.59
C GLY A 64 8.77 34.94 -25.13
N ALA A 65 8.07 33.83 -24.87
CA ALA A 65 6.66 33.63 -25.24
C ALA A 65 5.97 32.64 -24.29
N PRO A 66 4.68 32.83 -23.96
CA PRO A 66 3.94 31.88 -23.14
C PRO A 66 3.71 30.57 -23.89
N LEU A 67 3.71 29.46 -23.16
CA LEU A 67 3.36 28.15 -23.71
C LEU A 67 1.86 27.89 -23.62
N GLY A 68 1.31 27.24 -24.64
CA GLY A 68 -0.04 26.70 -24.64
C GLY A 68 -0.14 25.33 -23.93
N PRO A 69 -1.36 24.84 -23.68
CA PRO A 69 -1.59 23.58 -22.99
C PRO A 69 -1.05 22.36 -23.77
N ASP A 70 -0.99 22.44 -25.10
CA ASP A 70 -0.55 21.33 -25.95
C ASP A 70 0.97 21.29 -26.17
N ASP A 71 1.69 22.36 -25.80
CA ASP A 71 3.13 22.51 -26.02
C ASP A 71 3.95 21.60 -25.11
N PHE A 72 3.37 21.14 -24.00
CA PHE A 72 4.01 20.21 -23.06
C PHE A 72 2.98 19.37 -22.30
N SER A 73 3.39 18.16 -21.91
CA SER A 73 2.59 17.26 -21.07
C SER A 73 2.60 17.72 -19.60
N GLY A 74 1.48 17.51 -18.91
CA GLY A 74 1.43 17.51 -17.44
C GLY A 74 1.36 16.09 -16.87
N GLY A 75 1.26 15.98 -15.55
CA GLY A 75 1.18 14.70 -14.83
C GLY A 75 2.54 14.24 -14.26
N GLU A 76 2.50 13.26 -13.37
CA GLU A 76 3.63 12.83 -12.53
C GLU A 76 4.91 12.43 -13.31
N SER A 77 4.75 11.81 -14.49
CA SER A 77 5.87 11.40 -15.35
C SER A 77 6.38 12.49 -16.31
N SER A 78 5.76 13.68 -16.29
CA SER A 78 6.05 14.74 -17.26
C SER A 78 7.28 15.58 -16.91
N THR A 79 7.93 16.16 -17.93
CA THR A 79 9.02 17.13 -17.76
C THR A 79 8.61 18.34 -16.92
N ALA A 80 7.37 18.82 -17.06
CA ALA A 80 6.85 19.93 -16.26
C ALA A 80 6.83 19.60 -14.76
N PHE A 81 6.42 18.39 -14.41
CA PHE A 81 6.43 17.90 -13.03
C PHE A 81 7.86 17.84 -12.49
N ARG A 82 8.79 17.29 -13.29
CA ARG A 82 10.20 17.18 -12.91
C ARG A 82 10.87 18.54 -12.73
N ILE A 83 10.63 19.51 -13.61
CA ILE A 83 11.16 20.88 -13.48
C ILE A 83 10.76 21.51 -12.15
N LEU A 84 9.50 21.36 -11.72
CA LEU A 84 9.04 21.91 -10.45
C LEU A 84 9.78 21.24 -9.27
N LEU A 85 9.88 19.91 -9.26
CA LEU A 85 10.62 19.18 -8.22
C LEU A 85 12.10 19.57 -8.19
N ASP A 86 12.78 19.57 -9.34
CA ASP A 86 14.20 19.89 -9.48
C ASP A 86 14.52 21.33 -9.01
N ASN A 87 13.54 22.24 -9.09
CA ASN A 87 13.66 23.61 -8.59
C ASN A 87 13.22 23.76 -7.11
N GLY A 88 12.98 22.66 -6.41
CA GLY A 88 12.68 22.61 -4.98
C GLY A 88 11.25 22.96 -4.62
N PHE A 89 10.31 22.83 -5.57
CA PHE A 89 8.89 23.02 -5.28
C PHE A 89 8.22 21.71 -4.86
N GLU A 90 7.12 21.86 -4.14
CA GLU A 90 6.30 20.75 -3.68
C GLU A 90 5.11 20.55 -4.61
N ILE A 91 4.89 19.32 -5.06
CA ILE A 91 3.67 18.95 -5.76
C ILE A 91 2.87 18.00 -4.88
N VAL A 92 1.58 18.30 -4.74
CA VAL A 92 0.62 17.51 -3.97
C VAL A 92 -0.51 17.02 -4.87
N THR A 93 -1.12 15.91 -4.52
CA THR A 93 -2.40 15.50 -5.10
C THR A 93 -3.51 16.48 -4.71
N LYS A 94 -4.62 16.44 -5.46
CA LYS A 94 -5.87 17.08 -5.04
C LYS A 94 -6.29 16.56 -3.66
N MET A 95 -6.93 17.41 -2.87
CA MET A 95 -7.48 16.96 -1.60
C MET A 95 -8.51 15.85 -1.85
N THR A 96 -8.46 14.84 -1.00
CA THR A 96 -9.45 13.78 -0.95
C THR A 96 -9.72 13.44 0.51
N THR A 97 -10.74 12.64 0.74
CA THR A 97 -11.22 12.30 2.08
C THR A 97 -11.05 10.81 2.28
N VAL A 98 -10.66 10.40 3.49
CA VAL A 98 -10.63 8.98 3.84
C VAL A 98 -12.04 8.40 3.71
N ALA A 99 -12.17 7.24 3.06
CA ALA A 99 -13.46 6.63 2.75
C ALA A 99 -14.29 6.43 4.03
N GLY A 100 -15.50 6.99 4.02
CA GLY A 100 -16.42 6.88 5.16
C GLY A 100 -16.09 7.75 6.37
N LEU A 101 -15.05 8.58 6.33
CA LEU A 101 -14.64 9.45 7.44
C LEU A 101 -14.50 10.89 6.97
N ASP A 102 -15.05 11.86 7.69
CA ASP A 102 -14.71 13.28 7.47
C ASP A 102 -13.28 13.53 7.98
N ALA A 103 -12.30 13.19 7.14
CA ALA A 103 -10.88 13.41 7.35
C ALA A 103 -10.18 13.61 6.00
N THR A 104 -9.93 14.87 5.67
CA THR A 104 -9.34 15.29 4.40
C THR A 104 -7.82 15.22 4.45
N PHE A 105 -7.21 14.71 3.39
CA PHE A 105 -5.76 14.63 3.24
C PHE A 105 -5.31 14.80 1.79
N SER A 106 -4.00 14.95 1.59
CA SER A 106 -3.34 14.86 0.28
C SER A 106 -1.94 14.27 0.45
N VAL A 107 -1.37 13.75 -0.63
CA VAL A 107 -0.01 13.20 -0.66
C VAL A 107 0.83 14.07 -1.58
N GLY A 108 2.09 14.32 -1.24
CA GLY A 108 2.97 15.12 -2.06
C GLY A 108 4.40 14.65 -2.07
N ARG A 109 5.18 15.26 -2.95
CA ARG A 109 6.61 15.03 -3.11
C ARG A 109 7.32 16.33 -3.42
N ASN A 110 8.55 16.43 -2.95
CA ASN A 110 9.56 17.40 -3.37
C ASN A 110 10.83 16.65 -3.79
N ALA A 111 11.93 17.37 -4.08
CA ALA A 111 13.19 16.74 -4.47
C ALA A 111 13.77 15.77 -3.42
N GLU A 112 13.40 15.94 -2.14
CA GLU A 112 14.04 15.24 -1.02
C GLU A 112 13.16 14.15 -0.41
N SER A 113 11.84 14.30 -0.48
CA SER A 113 10.93 13.47 0.31
C SER A 113 9.54 13.34 -0.30
N THR A 114 8.90 12.22 0.02
CA THR A 114 7.45 12.03 -0.11
C THR A 114 6.81 12.32 1.25
N PHE A 115 5.61 12.87 1.25
CA PHE A 115 4.91 13.21 2.48
C PHE A 115 3.39 13.11 2.32
N LEU A 116 2.71 12.89 3.45
CA LEU A 116 1.27 13.01 3.57
C LEU A 116 0.92 14.25 4.37
N ILE A 117 -0.11 14.97 3.95
CA ILE A 117 -0.70 16.08 4.71
C ILE A 117 -2.13 15.71 5.08
N ILE A 118 -2.43 15.67 6.38
CA ILE A 118 -3.80 15.58 6.91
C ILE A 118 -4.25 16.97 7.38
N GLU A 119 -5.43 17.39 6.95
CA GLU A 119 -5.98 18.72 7.24
C GLU A 119 -6.53 18.80 8.67
N SER A 120 -6.42 19.98 9.30
CA SER A 120 -6.84 20.17 10.70
C SER A 120 -8.33 19.95 10.90
N LYS A 121 -8.72 19.45 12.08
CA LYS A 121 -10.11 19.47 12.55
C LYS A 121 -10.59 20.91 12.78
N GLY A 122 -11.79 21.22 12.29
CA GLY A 122 -12.53 22.44 12.61
C GLY A 122 -13.90 22.10 13.25
N PRO A 123 -14.74 23.12 13.53
CA PRO A 123 -16.09 22.90 14.07
C PRO A 123 -16.94 21.98 13.20
N ASP A 124 -16.96 22.23 11.88
CA ASP A 124 -17.81 21.53 10.91
C ASP A 124 -17.00 20.88 9.77
N ARG A 125 -15.73 20.56 10.02
CA ARG A 125 -14.86 19.90 9.03
C ARG A 125 -13.84 18.99 9.68
N ASN A 126 -13.46 17.95 8.96
CA ASN A 126 -12.53 16.93 9.41
C ASN A 126 -12.91 16.41 10.82
N ILE A 127 -14.22 16.20 11.08
CA ILE A 127 -14.71 15.86 12.42
C ILE A 127 -14.18 14.52 12.92
N ASP A 128 -13.85 13.61 11.97
CA ASP A 128 -13.30 12.28 12.18
C ASP A 128 -11.76 12.26 12.13
N TYR A 129 -11.10 13.42 12.27
CA TYR A 129 -9.64 13.56 12.19
C TYR A 129 -8.83 12.45 12.88
N LEU A 130 -9.22 12.04 14.10
CA LEU A 130 -8.50 11.00 14.84
C LEU A 130 -8.61 9.62 14.17
N ALA A 131 -9.82 9.24 13.76
CA ALA A 131 -10.07 8.00 13.03
C ALA A 131 -9.42 8.03 11.65
N GLY A 132 -9.46 9.19 10.97
CA GLY A 132 -8.77 9.40 9.70
C GLY A 132 -7.25 9.27 9.82
N LEU A 133 -6.63 9.91 10.82
CA LEU A 133 -5.19 9.79 11.06
C LEU A 133 -4.79 8.34 11.36
N GLU A 134 -5.58 7.62 12.17
CA GLU A 134 -5.35 6.20 12.47
C GLU A 134 -5.42 5.34 11.20
N THR A 135 -6.46 5.54 10.39
CA THR A 135 -6.66 4.84 9.11
C THR A 135 -5.51 5.12 8.13
N LEU A 136 -5.05 6.37 8.04
CA LEU A 136 -3.91 6.74 7.20
C LEU A 136 -2.60 6.10 7.68
N LEU A 137 -2.38 6.00 8.99
CA LEU A 137 -1.20 5.32 9.55
C LEU A 137 -1.23 3.82 9.24
N HIS A 138 -2.40 3.18 9.32
CA HIS A 138 -2.57 1.79 8.88
C HIS A 138 -2.29 1.61 7.38
N GLY A 139 -2.89 2.43 6.52
CA GLY A 139 -2.65 2.35 5.08
C GLY A 139 -1.18 2.62 4.70
N LEU A 140 -0.51 3.52 5.40
CA LEU A 140 0.93 3.74 5.24
C LEU A 140 1.75 2.52 5.69
N ALA A 141 1.37 1.85 6.78
CA ALA A 141 1.98 0.59 7.20
C ALA A 141 1.81 -0.52 6.14
N GLU A 142 0.61 -0.66 5.57
CA GLU A 142 0.32 -1.61 4.49
C GLU A 142 1.16 -1.33 3.25
N CYS A 143 1.39 -0.06 2.92
CA CYS A 143 2.30 0.36 1.85
C CYS A 143 3.80 0.15 2.19
N GLY A 144 4.12 -0.34 3.38
CA GLY A 144 5.51 -0.54 3.82
C GLY A 144 6.25 0.75 4.11
N ALA A 145 5.53 1.84 4.44
CA ALA A 145 6.13 3.13 4.68
C ALA A 145 6.72 3.25 6.10
N SER A 146 7.71 4.11 6.26
CA SER A 146 8.22 4.58 7.55
C SER A 146 7.94 6.06 7.74
N LEU A 147 7.82 6.54 8.97
CA LEU A 147 7.77 7.97 9.27
C LEU A 147 9.18 8.48 9.51
N SER A 148 9.71 9.31 8.61
CA SER A 148 11.02 9.97 8.79
C SER A 148 10.95 11.14 9.76
N CYS A 149 9.84 11.88 9.75
CA CYS A 149 9.47 12.83 10.80
C CYS A 149 8.01 13.25 10.66
N THR A 150 7.43 13.82 11.71
CA THR A 150 6.11 14.46 11.68
C THR A 150 6.24 15.94 12.03
N LEU A 151 5.63 16.82 11.24
CA LEU A 151 5.67 18.27 11.42
C LEU A 151 4.25 18.82 11.63
N VAL A 152 4.12 19.86 12.46
CA VAL A 152 2.93 20.72 12.47
C VAL A 152 3.02 21.66 11.26
N ASP A 153 2.01 21.62 10.38
CA ASP A 153 1.97 22.38 9.12
C ASP A 153 0.77 23.35 9.08
N SER A 154 0.58 24.11 10.16
CA SER A 154 -0.46 25.12 10.30
C SER A 154 -0.01 26.48 9.74
N ALA A 155 -0.96 27.37 9.42
CA ALA A 155 -0.65 28.73 8.96
C ALA A 155 0.32 29.48 9.89
N SER A 156 0.20 29.28 11.20
CA SER A 156 1.07 29.86 12.23
C SER A 156 2.45 29.20 12.37
N SER A 157 2.65 28.00 11.83
CA SER A 157 3.90 27.23 11.95
C SER A 157 4.65 27.04 10.63
N ARG A 158 4.04 27.37 9.49
CA ARG A 158 4.61 27.20 8.15
C ARG A 158 5.94 27.94 7.92
N ASN A 159 6.17 29.03 8.63
CA ASN A 159 7.41 29.82 8.53
C ASN A 159 8.43 29.50 9.65
N LEU A 160 8.11 28.57 10.55
CA LEU A 160 9.02 28.16 11.61
C LEU A 160 10.11 27.26 11.06
N ALA A 161 11.27 27.26 11.71
CA ALA A 161 12.33 26.32 11.38
C ALA A 161 11.82 24.88 11.56
N ARG A 162 12.33 23.93 10.76
CA ARG A 162 11.95 22.51 10.85
C ARG A 162 12.06 21.96 12.28
N ALA A 163 13.08 22.37 13.02
CA ALA A 163 13.29 21.96 14.40
C ALA A 163 12.17 22.42 15.37
N GLU A 164 11.48 23.52 15.06
CA GLU A 164 10.42 24.10 15.89
C GLU A 164 9.03 23.55 15.55
N SER A 165 8.83 23.11 14.30
CA SER A 165 7.59 22.49 13.84
C SER A 165 7.58 20.96 13.95
N GLN A 166 8.75 20.33 14.14
CA GLN A 166 8.85 18.88 14.31
C GLN A 166 8.29 18.39 15.64
N ILE A 167 7.52 17.32 15.55
CA ILE A 167 6.90 16.66 16.70
C ILE A 167 7.85 15.58 17.21
N ASN A 168 8.21 15.67 18.48
CA ASN A 168 8.88 14.60 19.22
C ASN A 168 7.80 13.68 19.79
N ILE A 169 7.68 12.48 19.23
CA ILE A 169 6.66 11.50 19.63
C ILE A 169 7.22 10.73 20.84
N ASP A 170 6.55 10.84 21.99
CA ASP A 170 6.93 10.11 23.20
C ASP A 170 7.04 8.61 22.88
N ASP A 171 8.08 7.95 23.39
CA ASP A 171 8.36 6.50 23.23
C ASP A 171 8.76 6.03 21.83
N TYR A 172 8.90 6.94 20.86
CA TYR A 172 9.34 6.62 19.51
C TYR A 172 10.56 7.44 19.09
N SER A 173 11.43 6.83 18.30
CA SER A 173 12.53 7.50 17.60
C SER A 173 12.31 7.42 16.10
N TYR A 174 12.62 8.50 15.39
CA TYR A 174 12.57 8.49 13.93
C TYR A 174 13.83 7.81 13.33
N PRO A 175 13.73 7.12 12.18
CA PRO A 175 12.48 6.81 11.48
C PRO A 175 11.64 5.75 12.22
N ILE A 176 10.32 5.90 12.19
CA ILE A 176 9.37 4.93 12.77
C ILE A 176 8.91 3.98 11.65
N GLU A 177 9.34 2.74 11.70
CA GLU A 177 8.92 1.69 10.76
C GLU A 177 7.47 1.27 11.06
N LEU A 178 6.50 1.77 10.26
CA LEU A 178 5.07 1.64 10.60
C LEU A 178 4.60 0.17 10.62
N ARG A 179 5.19 -0.71 9.81
CA ARG A 179 4.90 -2.15 9.84
C ARG A 179 5.32 -2.84 11.14
N GLN A 180 6.24 -2.24 11.90
CA GLN A 180 6.74 -2.80 13.15
C GLN A 180 6.01 -2.22 14.37
N VAL A 181 5.14 -1.23 14.17
CA VAL A 181 4.34 -0.63 15.24
C VAL A 181 3.25 -1.61 15.64
N THR A 182 3.33 -2.12 16.87
CA THR A 182 2.39 -3.12 17.40
C THR A 182 0.99 -2.56 17.63
N ASP A 183 0.91 -1.28 18.01
CA ASP A 183 -0.35 -0.59 18.25
C ASP A 183 -0.34 0.79 17.58
N ILE A 184 -0.96 0.86 16.40
CA ILE A 184 -1.13 2.10 15.63
C ILE A 184 -2.04 3.09 16.36
N ASN A 185 -3.01 2.62 17.15
CA ASN A 185 -3.88 3.46 17.96
C ASN A 185 -3.05 4.24 19.00
N ASP A 186 -2.11 3.56 19.65
CA ASP A 186 -1.20 4.16 20.63
C ASP A 186 -0.18 5.11 19.97
N LEU A 187 0.40 4.75 18.82
CA LEU A 187 1.22 5.68 18.04
C LEU A 187 0.44 6.95 17.69
N ARG A 188 -0.81 6.80 17.24
CA ARG A 188 -1.71 7.92 16.91
C ARG A 188 -2.03 8.76 18.15
N ARG A 189 -2.14 8.17 19.35
CA ARG A 189 -2.29 8.94 20.63
C ARG A 189 -1.03 9.75 20.93
N SER A 190 0.14 9.15 20.78
CA SER A 190 1.41 9.83 21.04
C SER A 190 1.69 10.96 20.05
N ILE A 191 1.35 10.77 18.76
CA ILE A 191 1.43 11.83 17.74
C ILE A 191 0.56 13.03 18.12
N THR A 192 -0.73 12.82 18.41
CA THR A 192 -1.67 13.93 18.64
C THR A 192 -1.40 14.64 19.98
N ARG A 193 -1.02 13.91 21.02
CA ARG A 193 -0.57 14.48 22.31
C ARG A 193 0.66 15.36 22.13
N SER A 194 1.60 14.94 21.28
CA SER A 194 2.83 15.67 21.02
C SER A 194 2.59 16.87 20.10
N ALA A 195 1.71 16.75 19.10
CA ALA A 195 1.26 17.86 18.25
C ALA A 195 0.62 19.02 19.05
N ALA A 196 -0.12 18.70 20.12
CA ALA A 196 -0.66 19.70 21.05
C ALA A 196 0.44 20.49 21.79
N ARG A 197 1.64 19.91 21.96
CA ARG A 197 2.79 20.56 22.62
C ARG A 197 3.69 21.32 21.66
N THR A 198 3.79 20.90 20.40
CA THR A 198 4.65 21.50 19.38
C THR A 198 4.10 22.81 18.80
N ALA A 199 4.99 23.73 18.43
CA ALA A 199 4.69 25.02 17.78
C ALA A 199 3.57 25.81 18.48
N ARG A 200 3.69 25.98 19.80
CA ARG A 200 2.82 26.87 20.59
C ARG A 200 3.33 28.30 20.51
N THR A 201 2.43 29.26 20.42
CA THR A 201 2.72 30.64 20.81
C THR A 201 2.95 30.68 22.32
N LEU A 202 4.04 31.33 22.76
CA LEU A 202 4.48 31.40 24.16
C LEU A 202 3.43 31.99 25.13
N GLU A 203 2.35 32.59 24.62
CA GLU A 203 1.38 33.37 25.38
C GLU A 203 0.06 32.64 25.73
N SER A 204 -0.19 31.42 25.24
CA SER A 204 -1.48 30.74 25.48
C SER A 204 -1.47 29.82 26.71
N THR A 205 -2.37 30.08 27.66
CA THR A 205 -2.57 29.29 28.91
C THR A 205 -3.52 28.10 28.76
N SER A 206 -4.18 27.93 27.61
CA SER A 206 -5.07 26.80 27.32
C SER A 206 -4.31 25.59 26.75
N GLY A 207 -4.83 24.38 26.98
CA GLY A 207 -4.28 23.16 26.38
C GLY A 207 -4.21 23.27 24.85
N GLY A 208 -3.05 22.96 24.26
CA GLY A 208 -2.84 23.11 22.81
C GLY A 208 -3.69 22.14 21.98
N ASN A 209 -4.08 22.56 20.77
CA ASN A 209 -4.92 21.76 19.88
C ASN A 209 -4.19 20.48 19.39
N PRO A 210 -4.68 19.25 19.68
CA PRO A 210 -4.07 18.00 19.25
C PRO A 210 -4.38 17.61 17.79
N THR A 211 -5.35 18.26 17.15
CA THR A 211 -5.84 17.96 15.78
C THR A 211 -5.48 19.05 14.79
N LYS A 212 -4.26 19.59 14.92
CA LYS A 212 -3.64 20.53 13.97
C LYS A 212 -3.40 19.84 12.62
N ARG A 213 -3.20 20.64 11.58
CA ARG A 213 -2.73 20.14 10.27
C ARG A 213 -1.33 19.55 10.45
N LEU A 214 -1.15 18.30 10.03
CA LEU A 214 0.13 17.58 10.14
C LEU A 214 0.68 17.25 8.78
N ARG A 215 2.01 17.36 8.64
CA ARG A 215 2.79 16.79 7.54
C ARG A 215 3.58 15.59 8.07
N LEU A 216 3.26 14.41 7.58
CA LEU A 216 4.00 13.17 7.83
C LEU A 216 5.00 12.96 6.69
N VAL A 217 6.29 13.13 6.96
CA VAL A 217 7.34 12.83 5.98
C VAL A 217 7.57 11.33 6.00
N ILE A 218 7.38 10.68 4.85
CA ILE A 218 7.35 9.22 4.75
C ILE A 218 8.52 8.69 3.91
N GLY A 219 9.14 7.61 4.40
CA GLY A 219 10.02 6.76 3.61
C GLY A 219 9.18 5.68 2.94
N ILE A 220 9.25 5.56 1.62
CA ILE A 220 8.53 4.55 0.81
C ILE A 220 9.35 4.26 -0.45
N GLU A 221 9.08 3.12 -1.12
CA GLU A 221 9.72 2.77 -2.39
C GLU A 221 9.64 3.93 -3.41
N ALA A 222 10.78 4.22 -4.04
CA ALA A 222 10.99 5.46 -4.79
C ALA A 222 10.13 5.59 -6.06
N ASP A 223 9.63 4.47 -6.58
CA ASP A 223 8.79 4.37 -7.77
C ASP A 223 7.28 4.43 -7.47
N ALA A 224 6.88 4.49 -6.20
CA ALA A 224 5.48 4.65 -5.82
C ALA A 224 4.90 5.96 -6.40
N SER A 225 3.85 5.84 -7.21
CA SER A 225 3.08 6.96 -7.73
C SER A 225 2.32 7.67 -6.61
N LEU A 226 2.38 9.01 -6.57
CA LEU A 226 1.60 9.83 -5.65
C LEU A 226 0.10 9.60 -5.78
N HIS A 227 -0.39 9.42 -7.01
CA HIS A 227 -1.82 9.15 -7.23
C HIS A 227 -2.21 7.75 -6.75
N GLY A 228 -1.37 6.74 -7.02
CA GLY A 228 -1.57 5.38 -6.52
C GLY A 228 -1.56 5.32 -4.99
N LEU A 229 -0.59 5.97 -4.37
CA LEU A 229 -0.49 6.09 -2.91
C LEU A 229 -1.68 6.82 -2.31
N GLN A 230 -2.09 7.96 -2.88
CA GLN A 230 -3.31 8.64 -2.43
C GLN A 230 -4.54 7.74 -2.53
N HIS A 231 -4.70 7.02 -3.65
CA HIS A 231 -5.86 6.17 -3.85
C HIS A 231 -5.91 5.03 -2.83
N ALA A 232 -4.78 4.35 -2.58
CA ALA A 232 -4.66 3.33 -1.55
C ALA A 232 -5.03 3.87 -0.15
N LEU A 233 -4.55 5.06 0.19
CA LEU A 233 -4.82 5.69 1.48
C LEU A 233 -6.26 6.24 1.60
N ALA A 234 -6.84 6.71 0.50
CA ALA A 234 -8.19 7.29 0.48
C ALA A 234 -9.25 6.22 0.64
N GLN A 235 -9.00 5.02 0.14
CA GLN A 235 -9.85 3.86 0.39
C GLN A 235 -9.75 3.32 1.82
N GLY A 236 -8.91 3.95 2.66
CA GLY A 236 -8.57 3.61 4.04
C GLY A 236 -9.50 2.58 4.68
N SER A 237 -9.03 1.33 4.80
CA SER A 237 -9.73 0.15 5.38
C SER A 237 -11.18 -0.13 4.91
N ALA A 238 -11.83 0.74 4.14
CA ALA A 238 -13.10 0.50 3.46
C ALA A 238 -12.93 -0.44 2.24
N MET A 239 -11.69 -0.83 1.94
CA MET A 239 -11.31 -1.92 1.03
C MET A 239 -10.68 -3.12 1.75
N PHE A 240 -11.22 -3.48 2.91
CA PHE A 240 -11.55 -4.90 3.13
C PHE A 240 -13.06 -5.13 2.94
N SER A 241 -13.63 -4.51 1.88
CA SER A 241 -14.43 -5.28 0.93
C SER A 241 -14.04 -5.05 -0.55
N ASN A 242 -13.61 -6.10 -1.28
CA ASN A 242 -13.06 -5.98 -2.64
C ASN A 242 -14.14 -6.10 -3.74
N GLY A 243 -13.76 -5.64 -4.95
CA GLY A 243 -13.98 -6.37 -6.21
C GLY A 243 -13.68 -5.59 -7.51
N PRO A 244 -13.40 -6.24 -8.66
CA PRO A 244 -12.59 -7.44 -8.91
C PRO A 244 -11.24 -7.05 -9.56
N GLY A 245 -10.13 -7.46 -8.94
CA GLY A 245 -8.91 -7.70 -9.71
C GLY A 245 -9.16 -8.93 -10.57
N GLU A 246 -8.96 -8.83 -11.88
CA GLU A 246 -9.08 -9.98 -12.77
C GLU A 246 -8.08 -11.05 -12.31
N PHE A 247 -8.57 -12.09 -11.62
CA PHE A 247 -7.74 -13.20 -11.19
C PHE A 247 -7.09 -13.83 -12.42
N ARG A 248 -5.77 -13.77 -12.50
CA ARG A 248 -4.98 -14.43 -13.54
C ARG A 248 -4.20 -15.57 -12.91
N PHE A 249 -4.58 -16.79 -13.25
CA PHE A 249 -3.81 -17.97 -12.86
C PHE A 249 -2.41 -17.92 -13.51
N CYS A 250 -1.38 -17.87 -12.66
CA CYS A 250 0.02 -17.93 -13.05
C CYS A 250 0.66 -19.15 -12.37
N PRO A 251 1.15 -20.16 -13.12
CA PRO A 251 1.83 -21.30 -12.53
C PRO A 251 3.06 -20.85 -11.75
N SER A 252 3.29 -21.44 -10.58
CA SER A 252 4.45 -21.15 -9.73
C SER A 252 4.93 -22.43 -9.06
N SER A 253 6.16 -22.41 -8.56
CA SER A 253 6.77 -23.51 -7.84
C SER A 253 7.23 -23.03 -6.46
N PRO A 254 7.22 -23.89 -5.42
CA PRO A 254 7.82 -23.56 -4.15
C PRO A 254 9.27 -23.10 -4.34
N THR A 255 9.61 -21.92 -3.83
CA THR A 255 10.94 -21.34 -3.98
C THR A 255 12.00 -22.27 -3.38
N GLN A 256 12.97 -22.71 -4.19
CA GLN A 256 14.18 -23.35 -3.67
C GLN A 256 15.08 -22.28 -3.06
N SER A 257 14.87 -21.98 -1.78
CA SER A 257 15.94 -21.43 -0.94
C SER A 257 16.13 -22.34 0.25
N VAL A 258 16.91 -23.40 0.05
CA VAL A 258 17.72 -23.98 1.13
C VAL A 258 19.02 -23.18 1.18
N ALA A 259 18.89 -21.92 1.57
CA ALA A 259 19.93 -21.12 2.16
C ALA A 259 19.20 -20.14 3.10
N PRO A 260 19.56 -20.06 4.38
CA PRO A 260 18.95 -19.10 5.28
C PRO A 260 19.29 -17.71 4.77
N SER A 261 18.32 -16.99 4.20
CA SER A 261 18.46 -15.54 4.12
C SER A 261 18.49 -15.05 5.56
N GLN A 262 19.65 -14.61 6.03
CA GLN A 262 19.78 -13.87 7.28
C GLN A 262 19.01 -12.55 7.12
N ARG A 263 17.69 -12.58 7.27
CA ARG A 263 16.98 -11.43 7.84
C ARG A 263 17.34 -11.45 9.32
N ARG A 264 18.11 -10.47 9.77
CA ARG A 264 18.43 -10.29 11.18
C ARG A 264 17.12 -10.21 11.96
N GLY A 265 16.83 -11.25 12.74
CA GLY A 265 16.19 -11.08 14.04
C GLY A 265 14.83 -11.72 14.32
N ILE A 266 14.39 -12.80 13.65
CA ILE A 266 13.37 -13.74 14.20
C ILE A 266 13.70 -15.15 13.68
N GLU A 267 13.91 -16.12 14.58
CA GLU A 267 14.03 -17.54 14.16
C GLU A 267 12.68 -18.01 13.58
N PRO A 268 12.65 -18.65 12.40
CA PRO A 268 11.41 -19.19 11.85
C PRO A 268 10.83 -20.23 12.82
N GLY A 269 9.63 -19.95 13.36
CA GLY A 269 8.97 -20.85 14.31
C GLY A 269 8.66 -22.22 13.69
N THR A 270 8.58 -23.26 14.51
CA THR A 270 8.31 -24.66 14.12
C THR A 270 7.10 -24.81 13.19
N VAL A 271 6.06 -23.98 13.39
CA VAL A 271 4.84 -23.92 12.58
C VAL A 271 5.11 -23.52 11.13
N SER A 272 6.01 -22.57 10.89
CA SER A 272 6.38 -22.11 9.54
C SER A 272 7.14 -23.19 8.76
N HIS A 273 7.97 -23.97 9.45
CA HIS A 273 8.68 -25.11 8.86
C HIS A 273 7.74 -26.25 8.45
N VAL A 274 6.77 -26.58 9.30
CA VAL A 274 5.77 -27.64 9.02
C VAL A 274 4.89 -27.25 7.83
N HIS A 275 4.35 -26.03 7.82
CA HIS A 275 3.53 -25.53 6.70
C HIS A 275 4.30 -25.59 5.37
N ALA A 276 5.52 -25.04 5.33
CA ALA A 276 6.33 -25.05 4.11
C ALA A 276 6.70 -26.46 3.63
N ALA A 277 6.80 -27.43 4.54
CA ALA A 277 7.12 -28.81 4.19
C ALA A 277 5.87 -29.57 3.69
N MET A 278 4.72 -29.37 4.30
CA MET A 278 3.42 -29.84 3.80
C MET A 278 3.09 -29.23 2.42
N GLN A 279 3.30 -27.92 2.23
CA GLN A 279 3.08 -27.24 0.95
C GLN A 279 3.95 -27.84 -0.16
N ARG A 280 5.22 -28.12 0.11
CA ARG A 280 6.13 -28.76 -0.86
C ARG A 280 5.70 -30.19 -1.19
N SER A 281 5.33 -30.98 -0.19
CA SER A 281 4.85 -32.35 -0.37
C SER A 281 3.56 -32.38 -1.20
N LEU A 282 2.59 -31.55 -0.84
CA LEU A 282 1.33 -31.43 -1.57
C LEU A 282 1.53 -30.91 -2.99
N TYR A 283 2.39 -29.89 -3.18
CA TYR A 283 2.75 -29.40 -4.51
C TYR A 283 3.27 -30.51 -5.41
N ALA A 284 4.20 -31.34 -4.93
CA ALA A 284 4.75 -32.44 -5.70
C ALA A 284 3.67 -33.44 -6.14
N LYS A 285 2.75 -33.80 -5.24
CA LYS A 285 1.61 -34.69 -5.56
C LYS A 285 0.65 -34.08 -6.57
N LEU A 286 0.37 -32.78 -6.47
CA LEU A 286 -0.51 -32.08 -7.40
C LEU A 286 0.14 -31.92 -8.78
N VAL A 287 1.45 -31.66 -8.85
CA VAL A 287 2.20 -31.59 -10.12
C VAL A 287 2.25 -32.94 -10.82
N ASP A 288 2.46 -34.03 -10.08
CA ASP A 288 2.42 -35.39 -10.63
C ASP A 288 1.04 -35.71 -11.25
N ARG A 289 -0.04 -35.26 -10.58
CA ARG A 289 -1.42 -35.52 -11.02
C ARG A 289 -1.92 -34.61 -12.15
N TYR A 290 -1.64 -33.31 -12.09
CA TYR A 290 -2.26 -32.30 -12.97
C TYR A 290 -1.28 -31.62 -13.94
N GLY A 291 0.02 -31.90 -13.79
CA GLY A 291 1.08 -31.26 -14.55
C GLY A 291 1.47 -29.89 -13.98
N ARG A 292 2.77 -29.58 -14.07
CA ARG A 292 3.36 -28.33 -13.54
C ARG A 292 2.67 -27.03 -14.02
N PRO A 293 2.23 -26.88 -15.29
CA PRO A 293 1.54 -25.67 -15.74
C PRO A 293 0.16 -25.46 -15.13
N SER A 294 -0.37 -26.45 -14.41
CA SER A 294 -1.72 -26.41 -13.84
C SER A 294 -1.68 -26.13 -12.33
N VAL A 295 -0.51 -26.00 -11.71
CA VAL A 295 -0.36 -25.85 -10.25
C VAL A 295 0.40 -24.57 -9.92
N ALA A 296 -0.13 -23.80 -8.97
CA ALA A 296 0.50 -22.62 -8.40
C ALA A 296 0.53 -22.73 -6.88
N VAL A 297 1.60 -22.24 -6.26
CA VAL A 297 1.72 -22.00 -4.83
C VAL A 297 1.71 -20.51 -4.54
N GLU A 298 1.27 -20.12 -3.34
CA GLU A 298 1.19 -18.71 -2.91
C GLU A 298 0.52 -17.84 -3.99
N CYS A 299 -0.60 -18.34 -4.53
CA CYS A 299 -1.25 -17.75 -5.69
C CYS A 299 -2.05 -16.53 -5.26
N GLN A 300 -1.78 -15.37 -5.87
CA GLN A 300 -2.53 -14.15 -5.56
C GLN A 300 -3.98 -14.26 -6.06
N MET A 301 -4.91 -14.30 -5.12
CA MET A 301 -6.34 -14.37 -5.37
C MET A 301 -6.92 -12.98 -5.65
N ALA A 302 -8.18 -12.92 -6.09
CA ALA A 302 -8.88 -11.65 -6.35
C ALA A 302 -9.01 -10.75 -5.11
N SER A 303 -8.88 -11.31 -3.90
CA SER A 303 -8.83 -10.56 -2.64
C SER A 303 -7.50 -9.87 -2.35
N GLY A 304 -6.46 -10.14 -3.16
CA GLY A 304 -5.09 -9.73 -2.89
C GLY A 304 -4.33 -10.67 -1.94
N ASN A 305 -5.03 -11.55 -1.23
CA ASN A 305 -4.43 -12.58 -0.38
C ASN A 305 -3.88 -13.75 -1.21
N LEU A 306 -2.89 -14.44 -0.66
CA LEU A 306 -2.24 -15.58 -1.29
C LEU A 306 -2.92 -16.87 -0.82
N ALA A 307 -3.45 -17.66 -1.74
CA ALA A 307 -3.87 -19.03 -1.44
C ALA A 307 -2.64 -19.95 -1.42
N ASP A 308 -2.58 -20.88 -0.45
CA ASP A 308 -1.42 -21.76 -0.28
C ASP A 308 -1.11 -22.56 -1.55
N LEU A 309 -2.12 -23.24 -2.13
CA LEU A 309 -2.04 -23.79 -3.48
C LEU A 309 -3.33 -23.60 -4.27
N VAL A 310 -3.18 -23.46 -5.59
CA VAL A 310 -4.28 -23.41 -6.56
C VAL A 310 -3.97 -24.34 -7.72
N VAL A 311 -4.95 -25.14 -8.11
CA VAL A 311 -4.89 -26.01 -9.29
C VAL A 311 -5.91 -25.54 -10.31
N LYS A 312 -5.47 -25.36 -11.56
CA LYS A 312 -6.35 -25.10 -12.70
C LYS A 312 -6.82 -26.42 -13.31
N VAL A 313 -8.13 -26.65 -13.29
CA VAL A 313 -8.80 -27.81 -13.88
C VAL A 313 -9.71 -27.38 -15.04
N GLU A 314 -10.21 -28.34 -15.83
CA GLU A 314 -11.05 -28.03 -17.01
C GLU A 314 -12.28 -27.17 -16.70
N ARG A 315 -12.85 -27.31 -15.49
CA ARG A 315 -14.09 -26.65 -15.06
C ARG A 315 -13.89 -25.57 -13.98
N GLY A 316 -12.68 -25.04 -13.83
CA GLY A 316 -12.41 -23.94 -12.89
C GLY A 316 -11.13 -24.12 -12.09
N LEU A 317 -11.18 -23.73 -10.82
CA LEU A 317 -10.06 -23.82 -9.88
C LEU A 317 -10.38 -24.77 -8.73
N GLU A 318 -9.37 -25.52 -8.28
CA GLU A 318 -9.34 -26.13 -6.96
C GLU A 318 -8.38 -25.34 -6.06
N ILE A 319 -8.85 -24.93 -4.88
CA ILE A 319 -8.07 -24.11 -3.96
C ILE A 319 -7.78 -24.91 -2.70
N PHE A 320 -6.54 -24.86 -2.23
CA PHE A 320 -6.04 -25.62 -1.09
C PHE A 320 -5.50 -24.65 -0.04
N GLU A 321 -5.95 -24.83 1.19
CA GLU A 321 -5.57 -24.01 2.35
C GLU A 321 -5.01 -24.90 3.45
N ILE A 322 -3.73 -24.74 3.78
CA ILE A 322 -2.98 -25.57 4.72
C ILE A 322 -3.07 -24.99 6.12
N LYS A 323 -3.36 -25.87 7.10
CA LYS A 323 -3.31 -25.57 8.52
C LYS A 323 -2.49 -26.63 9.23
N THR A 324 -1.64 -26.21 10.15
CA THR A 324 -0.70 -27.10 10.88
C THR A 324 -1.27 -27.57 12.22
N SER A 325 -2.56 -27.33 12.49
CA SER A 325 -3.19 -27.81 13.72
C SER A 325 -3.37 -29.31 13.67
N LEU A 326 -3.04 -30.01 14.76
CA LEU A 326 -3.28 -31.46 14.86
C LEU A 326 -4.76 -31.82 15.03
N SER A 327 -5.66 -30.83 15.10
CA SER A 327 -7.11 -31.04 15.18
C SER A 327 -7.76 -30.75 13.83
N PRO A 328 -8.42 -31.75 13.19
CA PRO A 328 -9.16 -31.53 11.94
C PRO A 328 -10.24 -30.46 12.07
N ARG A 329 -10.98 -30.45 13.19
CA ARG A 329 -12.00 -29.43 13.49
C ARG A 329 -11.40 -28.02 13.48
N GLU A 330 -10.21 -27.86 14.06
CA GLU A 330 -9.53 -26.56 14.13
C GLU A 330 -8.98 -26.15 12.76
N CYS A 331 -8.43 -27.09 11.98
CA CYS A 331 -8.04 -26.83 10.59
C CYS A 331 -9.23 -26.33 9.75
N ILE A 332 -10.39 -26.99 9.86
CA ILE A 332 -11.61 -26.58 9.14
C ILE A 332 -12.04 -25.18 9.55
N ARG A 333 -12.09 -24.90 10.86
CA ARG A 333 -12.45 -23.59 11.41
C ARG A 333 -11.54 -22.48 10.88
N GLN A 334 -10.23 -22.73 10.82
CA GLN A 334 -9.24 -21.72 10.41
C GLN A 334 -9.20 -21.51 8.89
N ALA A 335 -9.44 -22.55 8.11
CA ALA A 335 -9.33 -22.50 6.65
C ALA A 335 -10.61 -22.01 5.97
N ILE A 336 -11.80 -22.33 6.50
CA ILE A 336 -13.06 -22.12 5.79
C ILE A 336 -13.33 -20.65 5.42
N GLY A 337 -13.00 -19.71 6.30
CA GLY A 337 -13.19 -18.28 6.02
C GLY A 337 -12.34 -17.80 4.85
N GLN A 338 -11.08 -18.24 4.78
CA GLN A 338 -10.15 -17.93 3.70
C GLN A 338 -10.57 -18.57 2.39
N LEU A 339 -10.94 -19.85 2.41
CA LEU A 339 -11.45 -20.57 1.24
C LEU A 339 -12.72 -19.93 0.67
N LEU A 340 -13.65 -19.48 1.53
CA LEU A 340 -14.85 -18.78 1.10
C LEU A 340 -14.54 -17.40 0.52
N GLU A 341 -13.59 -16.67 1.11
CA GLU A 341 -13.10 -15.42 0.54
C GLU A 341 -12.54 -15.66 -0.86
N TYR A 342 -11.59 -16.57 -1.03
CA TYR A 342 -10.98 -16.87 -2.32
C TYR A 342 -11.99 -17.32 -3.38
N ALA A 343 -13.07 -17.98 -2.95
CA ALA A 343 -14.08 -18.53 -3.84
C ALA A 343 -15.16 -17.52 -4.30
N HIS A 344 -15.50 -16.55 -3.46
CA HIS A 344 -16.71 -15.73 -3.64
C HIS A 344 -16.44 -14.24 -3.67
N TRP A 345 -15.31 -13.81 -3.13
CA TRP A 345 -14.89 -12.44 -3.23
C TRP A 345 -14.47 -12.11 -4.65
N PRO A 346 -14.86 -10.94 -5.21
CA PRO A 346 -15.23 -10.87 -6.62
C PRO A 346 -14.18 -11.44 -7.57
N ILE A 347 -14.43 -12.69 -7.98
CA ILE A 347 -13.57 -13.51 -8.85
C ILE A 347 -14.39 -13.91 -10.08
N SER A 348 -13.82 -13.77 -11.27
CA SER A 348 -14.50 -14.09 -12.54
C SER A 348 -14.32 -15.55 -12.98
N CYS A 349 -13.69 -16.38 -12.15
CA CYS A 349 -13.37 -17.78 -12.46
C CYS A 349 -14.24 -18.75 -11.63
N PRO A 350 -14.81 -19.81 -12.24
CA PRO A 350 -15.54 -20.84 -11.49
C PRO A 350 -14.66 -21.61 -10.51
N ILE A 351 -15.23 -21.99 -9.36
CA ILE A 351 -14.57 -22.83 -8.35
C ILE A 351 -15.11 -24.25 -8.42
N SER A 352 -14.21 -25.21 -8.63
CA SER A 352 -14.53 -26.64 -8.71
C SER A 352 -14.47 -27.32 -7.34
N ALA A 353 -13.51 -26.97 -6.49
CA ALA A 353 -13.37 -27.53 -5.14
C ALA A 353 -12.59 -26.61 -4.19
N LEU A 354 -12.90 -26.71 -2.89
CA LEU A 354 -12.22 -26.05 -1.78
C LEU A 354 -11.69 -27.12 -0.83
N HIS A 355 -10.38 -27.11 -0.58
CA HIS A 355 -9.71 -28.16 0.20
C HIS A 355 -9.08 -27.57 1.44
N VAL A 356 -9.54 -28.01 2.61
CA VAL A 356 -8.83 -27.82 3.88
C VAL A 356 -7.76 -28.88 3.96
N VAL A 357 -6.50 -28.48 4.17
CA VAL A 357 -5.37 -29.42 4.29
C VAL A 357 -4.86 -29.40 5.73
N GLY A 358 -4.70 -30.58 6.34
CA GLY A 358 -4.13 -30.66 7.69
C GLY A 358 -3.31 -31.91 7.98
N PRO A 359 -2.51 -31.90 9.06
CA PRO A 359 -1.51 -32.92 9.40
C PRO A 359 -2.07 -34.17 10.07
N ARG A 360 -3.40 -34.29 10.22
CA ARG A 360 -4.08 -35.46 10.79
C ARG A 360 -5.29 -35.81 9.94
N GLU A 361 -5.64 -37.09 9.91
CA GLU A 361 -6.85 -37.55 9.23
C GLU A 361 -8.11 -36.95 9.88
N ALA A 362 -9.11 -36.64 9.07
CA ALA A 362 -10.42 -36.23 9.56
C ALA A 362 -11.07 -37.39 10.32
N ASP A 363 -11.63 -37.09 11.50
CA ASP A 363 -12.44 -38.05 12.23
C ASP A 363 -13.89 -38.04 11.72
N ALA A 364 -14.68 -39.04 12.12
CA ALA A 364 -16.08 -39.17 11.70
C ALA A 364 -16.93 -37.94 12.06
N ILE A 365 -16.56 -37.19 13.10
CA ILE A 365 -17.26 -35.97 13.51
C ILE A 365 -16.95 -34.84 12.51
N ALA A 366 -15.70 -34.66 12.13
CA ALA A 366 -15.27 -33.71 11.11
C ALA A 366 -15.87 -34.03 9.73
N ASP A 367 -15.93 -35.31 9.34
CA ASP A 367 -16.55 -35.75 8.09
C ASP A 367 -18.06 -35.50 8.06
N ALA A 368 -18.76 -35.80 9.16
CA ALA A 368 -20.18 -35.50 9.29
C ALA A 368 -20.42 -33.99 9.21
N TYR A 369 -19.58 -33.18 9.88
CA TYR A 369 -19.66 -31.73 9.83
C TYR A 369 -19.48 -31.18 8.41
N LEU A 370 -18.45 -31.63 7.69
CA LEU A 370 -18.22 -31.22 6.30
C LEU A 370 -19.36 -31.66 5.38
N SER A 371 -19.94 -32.85 5.61
CA SER A 371 -21.12 -33.32 4.86
C SER A 371 -22.31 -32.40 5.04
N THR A 372 -22.59 -32.01 6.29
CA THR A 372 -23.63 -31.03 6.59
C THR A 372 -23.38 -29.69 5.88
N LEU A 373 -22.14 -29.19 5.86
CA LEU A 373 -21.80 -27.94 5.16
C LEU A 373 -22.03 -28.04 3.65
N ARG A 374 -21.66 -29.17 3.02
CA ARG A 374 -21.91 -29.42 1.59
C ARG A 374 -23.40 -29.51 1.27
N GLU A 375 -24.19 -30.13 2.15
CA GLU A 375 -25.63 -30.32 1.95
C GLU A 375 -26.42 -29.01 2.10
N ILE A 376 -26.17 -28.28 3.19
CA ILE A 376 -26.91 -27.06 3.53
C ILE A 376 -26.51 -25.91 2.62
N TYR A 377 -25.21 -25.67 2.46
CA TYR A 377 -24.70 -24.47 1.79
C TYR A 377 -24.25 -24.71 0.35
N ARG A 378 -24.29 -25.97 -0.13
CA ARG A 378 -23.83 -26.34 -1.48
C ARG A 378 -22.39 -25.94 -1.77
N LEU A 379 -21.57 -25.85 -0.73
CA LEU A 379 -20.14 -25.54 -0.84
C LEU A 379 -19.37 -26.79 -1.28
N PRO A 380 -18.49 -26.74 -2.29
CA PRO A 380 -17.67 -27.88 -2.70
C PRO A 380 -16.45 -28.05 -1.78
N LEU A 381 -16.68 -28.20 -0.47
CA LEU A 381 -15.67 -28.19 0.59
C LEU A 381 -15.26 -29.61 1.03
N PHE A 382 -13.97 -29.89 1.02
CA PHE A 382 -13.35 -31.20 1.33
C PHE A 382 -12.17 -31.05 2.30
N TYR A 383 -11.77 -32.16 2.92
CA TYR A 383 -10.59 -32.23 3.77
C TYR A 383 -9.55 -33.17 3.16
N ILE A 384 -8.29 -32.75 3.18
CA ILE A 384 -7.15 -33.53 2.72
C ILE A 384 -6.18 -33.70 3.89
N PHE A 385 -5.82 -34.94 4.15
CA PHE A 385 -4.73 -35.28 5.05
C PHE A 385 -3.39 -35.14 4.31
N GLU A 386 -2.53 -34.26 4.82
CA GLU A 386 -1.15 -34.12 4.37
C GLU A 386 -0.24 -34.20 5.60
N PRO A 387 0.42 -35.35 5.87
CA PRO A 387 1.21 -35.50 7.10
C PRO A 387 2.39 -34.52 7.13
N GLU A 388 2.76 -34.11 8.34
CA GLU A 388 4.03 -33.41 8.55
C GLU A 388 5.17 -34.34 8.11
N PRO A 389 6.09 -33.90 7.23
CA PRO A 389 7.20 -34.74 6.84
C PRO A 389 8.17 -34.92 8.02
N ASN A 390 8.44 -36.18 8.38
CA ASN A 390 9.45 -36.51 9.38
C ASN A 390 10.83 -35.95 8.94
N GLU A 391 11.61 -35.43 9.88
CA GLU A 391 12.96 -34.84 9.64
C GLU A 391 13.89 -35.73 8.80
N THR A 392 13.64 -37.04 8.78
CA THR A 392 14.39 -38.04 8.00
C THR A 392 14.17 -37.91 6.48
N SER A 393 13.00 -37.49 6.00
CA SER A 393 12.65 -37.44 4.57
C SER A 393 13.19 -36.18 3.84
N ILE A 394 13.53 -35.13 4.60
CA ILE A 394 14.06 -33.87 4.06
C ILE A 394 15.53 -34.03 3.60
N ARG A 395 16.30 -34.96 4.21
CA ARG A 395 17.69 -35.24 3.83
C ARG A 395 17.82 -36.12 2.59
N ASP A 396 16.87 -37.03 2.38
CA ASP A 396 16.94 -37.99 1.28
C ASP A 396 16.54 -37.36 -0.08
N SER A 397 15.70 -36.33 -0.07
CA SER A 397 15.31 -35.58 -1.28
C SER A 397 16.36 -34.54 -1.74
N MET A 398 17.31 -34.16 -0.88
CA MET A 398 18.43 -33.27 -1.23
C MET A 398 19.71 -34.00 -1.67
N THR A 399 19.78 -35.33 -1.53
CA THR A 399 20.96 -36.12 -1.87
C THR A 399 20.84 -36.91 -3.18
N ALA A 400 19.68 -36.90 -3.84
CA ALA A 400 19.49 -37.51 -5.15
C ALA A 400 19.87 -36.56 -6.32
N TRP A 401 21.11 -36.06 -6.34
CA TRP A 401 21.73 -35.58 -7.58
C TRP A 401 23.02 -36.37 -7.81
N PRO A 402 23.02 -37.37 -8.72
CA PRO A 402 24.27 -37.96 -9.15
C PRO A 402 24.99 -36.91 -10.00
N ALA A 403 26.15 -36.48 -9.50
CA ALA A 403 27.13 -35.76 -10.28
C ALA A 403 27.64 -36.67 -11.42
N GLY A 404 27.46 -36.21 -12.66
CA GLY A 404 28.32 -36.54 -13.78
C GLY A 404 27.95 -37.75 -14.64
N GLY A 405 28.03 -37.55 -15.96
CA GLY A 405 28.28 -38.64 -16.91
C GLY A 405 27.57 -38.51 -18.25
N ARG A 406 28.22 -37.76 -19.17
CA ARG A 406 28.22 -37.82 -20.65
C ARG A 406 26.94 -38.22 -21.41
#